data_AF-A0A380WLA9-F1
#
_entry.id   AF-A0A380WLA9-F1
#
_cell.length_a   1.000
_cell.length_b   1.000
_cell.length_c   1.000
_cell.angle_alpha   90.00
_cell.angle_beta   90.00
_cell.angle_gamma   90.00
#
_symmetry.space_group_name_H-M   'P 1'
#
loop_
_entity.id
_entity.type
_entity.pdbx_description
1 polymer ?
#
loop_
_entity_poly.entity_id
_entity_poly.type
_entity_poly.pdbx_seq_one_letter_code
_entity_poly.pdbx_strand_id
1 'polypeptide(L)'
;MTAQVDDQGYFILDRHVVVTLTLESISEISLSDFHLPGIIGDLVVVRSGDEFRVEWDASYGVAGRIAAARVRFDFEACPVERTPLTATHPV
;
A
#
# COMPACT_ATOMS: atom_id res chain seq x y z
N MET A 1 -6.06 5.98 11.49
CA MET A 1 -5.38 7.02 12.30
C MET A 1 -6.22 7.31 13.53
N THR A 2 -5.63 7.36 14.73
CA THR A 2 -6.33 7.83 15.94
C THR A 2 -6.10 9.34 16.10
N ALA A 3 -6.85 9.99 16.99
CA ALA A 3 -6.61 11.39 17.36
C ALA A 3 -5.48 11.54 18.41
N GLN A 4 -4.73 10.48 18.68
CA GLN A 4 -3.70 10.48 19.71
C GLN A 4 -2.43 11.15 19.17
N VAL A 5 -1.87 12.07 19.96
CA VAL A 5 -0.64 12.78 19.65
C VAL A 5 0.41 12.53 20.73
N ASP A 6 1.68 12.65 20.38
CA ASP A 6 2.80 12.58 21.33
C ASP A 6 3.00 13.90 22.10
N ASP A 7 4.00 13.92 22.99
CA ASP A 7 4.34 15.09 23.82
C ASP A 7 4.83 16.30 23.00
N GLN A 8 5.05 16.15 21.69
CA GLN A 8 5.41 17.22 20.76
C GLN A 8 4.25 17.63 19.85
N GLY A 9 3.08 16.98 19.98
CA GLY A 9 1.88 17.26 19.20
C GLY A 9 1.80 16.52 17.86
N TYR A 10 2.67 15.56 17.58
CA TYR A 10 2.61 14.75 16.35
C TYR A 10 1.69 13.54 16.52
N PHE A 11 0.94 13.18 15.47
CA PHE A 11 0.08 12.00 15.50
C PHE A 11 0.88 10.72 15.72
N ILE A 12 0.41 9.89 16.66
CA ILE A 12 1.01 8.58 16.91
C ILE A 12 0.51 7.59 15.85
N LEU A 13 1.45 7.08 15.06
CA LEU A 13 1.21 6.06 14.02
C LEU A 13 1.68 4.69 14.54
N ASP A 14 0.92 4.10 15.46
CA ASP A 14 1.26 2.80 16.08
C ASP A 14 0.51 1.60 15.48
N ARG A 15 -0.44 1.86 14.57
CA ARG A 15 -1.25 0.82 13.91
C ARG A 15 -0.70 0.52 12.52
N HIS A 16 0.47 -0.11 12.46
CA HIS A 16 1.04 -0.60 11.22
C HIS A 16 0.73 -2.09 11.04
N VAL A 17 0.16 -2.43 9.90
CA VAL A 17 -0.04 -3.80 9.45
C VAL A 17 0.63 -3.94 8.09
N VAL A 18 1.37 -5.02 7.90
CA VAL A 18 1.85 -5.43 6.58
C VAL A 18 0.74 -6.26 5.96
N VAL A 19 0.23 -5.81 4.81
CA VAL A 19 -0.78 -6.54 4.04
C VAL A 19 -0.12 -7.11 2.80
N THR A 20 -0.17 -8.42 2.64
CA THR A 20 0.28 -9.10 1.42
C THR A 20 -0.93 -9.52 0.61
N LEU A 21 -1.02 -9.03 -0.64
CA LEU A 21 -2.03 -9.46 -1.60
C LEU A 21 -1.40 -10.51 -2.52
N THR A 22 -1.95 -11.73 -2.53
CA THR A 22 -1.58 -12.76 -3.50
C THR A 22 -2.67 -12.84 -4.57
N LEU A 23 -2.31 -12.65 -5.84
CA LEU A 23 -3.22 -12.73 -6.98
C LEU A 23 -2.95 -14.03 -7.76
N GLU A 24 -3.99 -14.82 -8.00
CA GLU A 24 -3.91 -16.06 -8.78
C GLU A 24 -4.76 -15.94 -10.05
N SER A 25 -4.32 -16.63 -11.10
CA SER A 25 -5.00 -16.62 -12.41
C SER A 25 -5.21 -15.19 -12.92
N ILE A 26 -4.09 -14.45 -13.05
CA ILE A 26 -4.07 -13.08 -13.57
C ILE A 26 -4.52 -13.08 -15.04
N SER A 27 -5.50 -12.23 -15.37
CA SER A 27 -6.08 -12.09 -16.70
C SER A 27 -5.65 -10.79 -17.39
N GLU A 28 -5.33 -9.74 -16.62
CA GLU A 28 -4.93 -8.43 -17.14
C GLU A 28 -3.86 -7.80 -16.23
N ILE A 29 -2.85 -7.20 -16.85
CA ILE A 29 -1.89 -6.31 -16.18
C ILE A 29 -1.81 -5.03 -16.99
N SER A 30 -2.07 -3.90 -16.36
CA SER A 30 -1.92 -2.57 -16.96
C SER A 30 -1.28 -1.64 -15.94
N LEU A 31 0.01 -1.35 -16.13
CA LEU A 31 0.83 -0.57 -15.20
C LEU A 31 1.52 0.57 -15.94
N SER A 32 1.58 1.73 -15.30
CA SER A 32 2.45 2.85 -15.68
C SER A 32 3.63 2.94 -14.73
N ASP A 33 4.75 3.49 -15.20
CA ASP A 33 5.92 3.80 -14.36
C ASP A 33 6.47 2.63 -13.53
N PHE A 34 6.27 1.39 -14.01
CA PHE A 34 6.69 0.15 -13.33
C PHE A 34 8.20 0.01 -13.13
N HIS A 35 8.99 0.90 -13.73
CA HIS A 35 10.43 0.99 -13.53
C HIS A 35 10.81 1.79 -12.26
N LEU A 36 9.84 2.44 -11.62
CA LEU A 36 10.02 3.23 -10.40
C LEU A 36 9.49 2.49 -9.17
N PRO A 37 10.05 2.75 -7.97
CA PRO A 37 9.39 2.36 -6.73
C PRO A 37 8.04 3.09 -6.58
N GLY A 38 7.03 2.40 -6.05
CA GLY A 38 5.68 2.93 -5.89
C GLY A 38 5.35 3.30 -4.45
N ILE A 39 4.79 4.49 -4.26
CA ILE A 39 4.05 4.85 -3.06
C ILE A 39 2.58 4.93 -3.47
N ILE A 40 1.78 3.98 -2.98
CA ILE A 40 0.34 3.93 -3.25
C ILE A 40 -0.34 5.05 -2.47
N GLY A 41 -1.14 5.87 -3.16
CA GLY A 41 -2.00 6.87 -2.53
C GLY A 41 -3.35 6.30 -2.16
N ASP A 42 -3.96 5.55 -3.08
CA ASP A 42 -5.24 4.87 -2.89
C ASP A 42 -5.20 3.47 -3.50
N LEU A 43 -5.82 2.50 -2.84
CA LEU A 43 -5.91 1.11 -3.30
C LEU A 43 -7.35 0.64 -3.18
N VAL A 44 -7.90 0.21 -4.31
CA VAL A 44 -9.26 -0.33 -4.40
C VAL A 44 -9.19 -1.76 -4.92
N VAL A 45 -9.90 -2.66 -4.23
CA VAL A 45 -10.15 -4.02 -4.71
C VAL A 45 -11.65 -4.18 -4.91
N VAL A 46 -12.07 -4.37 -6.16
CA VAL A 46 -13.47 -4.55 -6.53
C VAL A 46 -13.65 -5.86 -7.26
N ARG A 47 -14.78 -6.53 -7.01
CA ARG A 47 -15.20 -7.66 -7.83
C ARG A 47 -15.90 -7.14 -9.08
N SER A 48 -15.45 -7.58 -10.25
CA SER A 48 -16.00 -7.22 -11.55
C SER A 48 -16.36 -8.50 -12.31
N GLY A 49 -17.63 -8.92 -12.21
CA GLY A 49 -18.08 -10.21 -12.73
C GLY A 49 -17.47 -11.37 -11.92
N ASP A 50 -16.80 -12.29 -12.62
CA ASP A 50 -16.17 -13.48 -12.03
C ASP A 50 -14.73 -13.25 -11.57
N GLU A 51 -14.19 -12.05 -11.77
CA GLU A 51 -12.82 -11.68 -11.39
C GLU A 51 -12.80 -10.54 -10.38
N PHE A 52 -11.63 -10.35 -9.77
CA PHE A 52 -11.28 -9.19 -8.97
C PHE A 52 -10.39 -8.26 -9.78
N ARG A 53 -10.62 -6.95 -9.65
CA ARG A 53 -9.73 -5.90 -10.11
C ARG A 53 -9.12 -5.22 -8.90
N VAL A 54 -7.79 -5.29 -8.82
CA VAL A 54 -6.96 -4.56 -7.86
C VAL A 54 -6.40 -3.36 -8.60
N GLU A 55 -6.77 -2.16 -8.18
CA GLU A 55 -6.42 -0.91 -8.84
C GLU A 55 -5.88 0.08 -7.81
N TRP A 56 -4.82 0.80 -8.16
CA TRP A 56 -4.23 1.81 -7.29
C TRP A 56 -3.79 3.04 -8.06
N ASP A 57 -3.97 4.18 -7.41
CA ASP A 57 -3.37 5.46 -7.78
C ASP A 57 -2.06 5.65 -6.99
N ALA A 58 -1.08 6.25 -7.63
CA ALA A 58 0.23 6.49 -7.04
C ALA A 58 0.31 7.91 -6.45
N SER A 59 0.66 8.01 -5.17
CA SER A 59 1.25 9.25 -4.66
C SER A 59 2.64 9.50 -5.29
N TYR A 60 3.32 8.42 -5.70
CA TYR A 60 4.58 8.47 -6.46
C TYR A 60 4.83 7.14 -7.19
N GLY A 61 5.36 7.20 -8.41
CA GLY A 61 5.84 6.03 -9.14
C GLY A 61 4.74 5.17 -9.75
N VAL A 62 4.83 3.85 -9.59
CA VAL A 62 3.96 2.88 -10.27
C VAL A 62 2.48 3.02 -9.88
N ALA A 63 1.62 3.14 -10.88
CA ALA A 63 0.16 3.09 -10.77
C ALA A 63 -0.42 2.05 -11.73
N GLY A 64 -1.69 1.69 -11.53
CA GLY A 64 -2.43 0.92 -12.51
C GLY A 64 -3.34 -0.13 -11.90
N ARG A 65 -3.58 -1.20 -12.66
CA ARG A 65 -4.51 -2.26 -12.28
C ARG A 65 -4.03 -3.65 -12.69
N ILE A 66 -4.46 -4.63 -11.90
CA ILE A 66 -4.34 -6.05 -12.18
C ILE A 66 -5.71 -6.70 -12.02
N ALA A 67 -6.12 -7.52 -12.99
CA ALA A 67 -7.30 -8.36 -12.89
C ALA A 67 -6.89 -9.82 -12.64
N ALA A 68 -7.60 -10.50 -11.73
CA ALA A 68 -7.30 -11.87 -11.32
C ALA A 68 -8.56 -12.59 -10.86
N ALA A 69 -8.66 -13.90 -11.11
CA ALA A 69 -9.81 -14.68 -10.67
C ALA A 69 -9.86 -14.86 -9.14
N ARG A 70 -8.72 -14.82 -8.46
CA ARG A 70 -8.65 -14.93 -6.99
C ARG A 70 -7.65 -13.94 -6.40
N VAL A 71 -8.02 -13.37 -5.26
CA VAL A 71 -7.18 -12.51 -4.44
C VAL A 71 -7.22 -13.02 -3.00
N ARG A 72 -6.05 -13.23 -2.40
CA ARG A 72 -5.88 -13.57 -0.98
C ARG A 72 -5.22 -12.40 -0.26
N PHE A 73 -5.73 -12.09 0.93
CA PHE A 73 -5.18 -11.07 1.82
C PHE A 73 -4.59 -11.74 3.05
N ASP A 74 -3.33 -11.47 3.31
CA ASP A 74 -2.64 -11.85 4.54
C ASP A 74 -2.27 -10.60 5.32
N PHE A 75 -2.51 -10.63 6.63
CA PHE A 75 -2.26 -9.51 7.53
C PHE A 75 -1.22 -9.94 8.57
N GLU A 76 -0.13 -9.20 8.64
CA GLU A 76 0.93 -9.40 9.62
C GLU A 76 1.12 -8.12 10.43
N ALA A 77 1.22 -8.27 11.75
CA ALA A 77 1.58 -7.13 12.59
C ALA A 77 2.99 -6.67 12.18
N CYS A 78 3.15 -5.37 11.94
CA CYS A 78 4.47 -4.83 11.64
C CYS A 78 5.34 -4.96 12.91
N PRO A 79 6.46 -5.72 12.88
CA PRO A 79 7.38 -5.71 14.00
C PRO A 79 7.94 -4.29 14.09
N VAL A 80 7.70 -3.62 15.22
CA VAL A 80 8.11 -2.24 15.44
C VAL A 80 9.65 -2.18 15.48
N GLU A 81 10.30 -1.96 14.34
CA GLU A 81 11.63 -1.36 14.29
C GLU A 81 11.48 0.14 14.04
N ARG A 82 11.47 0.90 15.13
CA ARG A 82 11.57 2.37 15.10
C ARG A 82 13.00 2.74 14.72
N THR A 83 13.32 2.72 13.44
CA THR A 83 14.40 3.60 12.95
C THR A 83 13.77 4.99 12.80
N PRO A 84 14.20 6.02 13.57
CA PRO A 84 13.75 7.37 13.31
C PRO A 84 14.08 7.72 11.86
N LEU A 85 13.12 8.25 11.11
CA LEU A 85 13.42 8.96 9.89
C LEU A 85 14.22 10.20 10.30
N THR A 86 15.54 10.07 10.37
CA THR A 86 16.42 11.22 10.57
C THR A 86 16.24 12.09 9.33
N ALA A 87 15.44 13.15 9.45
CA ALA A 87 15.32 14.18 8.46
C ALA A 87 16.67 14.91 8.36
N THR A 88 17.63 14.34 7.63
CA THR A 88 18.80 15.09 7.16
C THR A 88 18.34 15.90 5.95
N HIS A 89 17.74 17.06 6.22
CA HIS A 89 17.77 18.16 5.27
C HIS A 89 19.15 18.83 5.40
N PRO A 90 20.03 18.78 4.38
CA PRO A 90 21.13 19.72 4.33
C PRO A 90 20.56 21.12 4.02
N VAL A 91 20.99 22.11 4.82
CA VAL A 91 20.84 23.55 4.56
C VAL A 91 21.74 23.96 3.41
#